data_AF-A0A7W5K9R8-F1
#
_entry.id   AF-A0A7W5K9R8-F1
#
_cell.length_a   1.000
_cell.length_b   1.000
_cell.length_c   1.000
_cell.angle_alpha   90.00
_cell.angle_beta   90.00
_cell.angle_gamma   90.00
#
_symmetry.space_group_name_H-M   'P 1'
#
loop_
_entity.id
_entity.type
_entity.pdbx_description
1 polymer ?
#
loop_
_entity_poly.entity_id
_entity_poly.type
_entity_poly.pdbx_seq_one_letter_code
_entity_poly.pdbx_strand_id
1 'polypeptide(L)'
;MTILAEMNWRGLRCPIAHIESIGEETIVRDGCKVHQVKLRGRDVPLQVAHYDVDRILTTPTQLIPAQPDTYLLWCWTAELGISVGKNPVIAWALCVDGRMRPVTAQGVNDGDTDPDRDFYVLMPNKSVQCTNEHAENPFYDTLDEYAASESKKADDRKNGDVE
;
A
#
# COMPACT_ATOMS: atom_id res chain seq x y z
N MET A 1 -25.09 15.44 -16.02
CA MET A 1 -24.19 14.36 -15.58
C MET A 1 -23.39 14.92 -14.43
N THR A 2 -23.79 14.61 -13.20
CA THR A 2 -23.24 15.26 -12.00
C THR A 2 -22.11 14.38 -11.48
N ILE A 3 -20.86 14.81 -11.70
CA ILE A 3 -19.71 14.28 -10.98
C ILE A 3 -19.97 14.66 -9.52
N LEU A 4 -20.21 13.67 -8.66
CA LEU A 4 -20.43 13.89 -7.23
C LEU A 4 -19.11 14.26 -6.54
N ALA A 5 -18.62 15.47 -6.82
CA ALA A 5 -17.47 16.07 -6.14
C ALA A 5 -17.81 16.49 -4.69
N GLU A 6 -19.06 16.34 -4.25
CA GLU A 6 -19.53 16.85 -2.95
C GLU A 6 -20.09 15.77 -2.01
N MET A 7 -19.94 14.49 -2.32
CA MET A 7 -20.05 13.48 -1.27
C MET A 7 -18.75 13.49 -0.49
N ASN A 8 -18.74 14.26 0.59
CA ASN A 8 -17.67 14.32 1.58
C ASN A 8 -17.43 12.92 2.15
N TRP A 9 -16.63 12.10 1.48
CA TRP A 9 -16.28 10.73 1.89
C TRP A 9 -15.61 10.70 3.26
N ARG A 10 -14.99 11.80 3.68
CA ARG A 10 -14.51 11.97 5.06
C ARG A 10 -15.61 11.87 6.12
N GLY A 11 -16.88 12.09 5.74
CA GLY A 11 -18.06 11.97 6.59
C GLY A 11 -18.98 10.78 6.26
N LEU A 12 -18.92 10.25 5.04
CA LEU A 12 -19.60 8.99 4.70
C LEU A 12 -18.81 7.83 5.30
N ARG A 13 -19.26 7.40 6.48
CA ARG A 13 -19.13 6.01 6.93
C ARG A 13 -19.87 5.12 5.94
N CYS A 14 -19.39 4.98 4.71
CA CYS A 14 -19.85 3.91 3.84
C CYS A 14 -19.39 2.63 4.55
N PRO A 15 -20.29 1.87 5.17
CA PRO A 15 -19.87 0.66 5.85
C PRO A 15 -19.35 -0.23 4.75
N ILE A 16 -18.08 -0.58 4.77
CA ILE A 16 -17.47 -1.51 3.80
C ILE A 16 -18.33 -2.76 3.65
N ALA A 17 -19.01 -3.17 4.73
CA ALA A 17 -20.00 -4.24 4.77
C ALA A 17 -21.16 -4.09 3.77
N HIS A 18 -21.40 -2.91 3.21
CA HIS A 18 -22.44 -2.62 2.22
C HIS A 18 -21.90 -2.58 0.79
N ILE A 19 -20.58 -2.62 0.59
CA ILE A 19 -20.00 -2.71 -0.76
C ILE A 19 -20.27 -4.12 -1.29
N GLU A 20 -20.96 -4.22 -2.43
CA GLU A 20 -21.19 -5.48 -3.13
C GLU A 20 -20.09 -5.76 -4.17
N SER A 21 -19.66 -4.73 -4.89
CA SER A 21 -18.62 -4.85 -5.91
C SER A 21 -17.95 -3.51 -6.19
N ILE A 22 -16.67 -3.56 -6.55
CA ILE A 22 -15.90 -2.43 -7.08
C ILE A 22 -15.64 -2.75 -8.55
N GLY A 23 -16.13 -1.90 -9.45
CA GLY A 23 -15.94 -2.05 -10.89
C GLY A 23 -14.53 -1.65 -11.35
N GLU A 24 -14.25 -1.91 -12.64
CA GLU A 24 -12.97 -1.53 -13.26
C GLU A 24 -12.72 -0.02 -13.20
N GLU A 25 -11.43 0.34 -13.22
CA GLU A 25 -11.00 1.72 -13.32
C GLU A 25 -11.44 2.31 -14.66
N THR A 26 -12.04 3.50 -14.61
CA THR A 26 -12.43 4.27 -15.79
C THR A 26 -11.87 5.68 -15.69
N ILE A 27 -11.46 6.25 -16.81
CA ILE A 27 -11.01 7.64 -16.88
C ILE A 27 -12.22 8.50 -17.24
N VAL A 28 -12.56 9.46 -16.37
CA VAL A 28 -13.58 10.46 -16.66
C VAL A 28 -12.98 11.71 -17.32
N ARG A 29 -13.85 12.61 -17.76
CA ARG A 29 -13.45 13.94 -18.26
C ARG A 29 -12.53 14.60 -17.22
N ASP A 30 -11.44 15.20 -17.70
CA ASP A 30 -10.35 15.80 -16.91
C ASP A 30 -9.27 14.83 -16.39
N GLY A 31 -9.26 13.57 -16.88
CA GLY A 31 -8.16 12.63 -16.62
C GLY A 31 -8.20 11.97 -15.24
N CYS A 32 -9.22 12.26 -14.44
CA CYS A 32 -9.42 11.62 -13.15
C CYS A 32 -9.82 10.16 -13.32
N LYS A 33 -9.18 9.27 -12.55
CA LYS A 33 -9.48 7.84 -12.50
C LYS A 33 -10.55 7.57 -11.42
N VAL A 34 -11.62 6.88 -11.81
CA VAL A 34 -12.74 6.54 -10.91
C VAL A 34 -13.19 5.09 -11.11
N HIS A 35 -13.79 4.53 -10.07
CA HIS A 35 -14.43 3.22 -10.06
C HIS A 35 -15.93 3.35 -9.83
N GLN A 36 -16.70 2.43 -10.41
CA GLN A 36 -18.13 2.27 -10.10
C GLN A 36 -18.28 1.30 -8.92
N VAL A 37 -18.60 1.80 -7.73
CA VAL A 37 -18.81 0.99 -6.53
C VAL A 37 -20.29 0.73 -6.33
N LYS A 38 -20.70 -0.54 -6.39
CA LYS A 38 -22.08 -0.95 -6.15
C LYS A 38 -22.29 -1.18 -4.66
N LEU A 39 -23.31 -0.53 -4.10
CA LEU A 39 -23.72 -0.73 -2.71
C LEU A 39 -24.97 -1.60 -2.62
N ARG A 40 -25.06 -2.42 -1.58
CA ARG A 40 -26.21 -3.26 -1.28
C ARG A 40 -27.46 -2.41 -1.09
N GLY A 41 -28.53 -2.81 -1.78
CA GLY A 41 -29.81 -2.11 -1.72
C GLY A 41 -29.84 -0.75 -2.43
N ARG A 42 -28.83 -0.44 -3.25
CA ARG A 42 -28.86 0.70 -4.19
C ARG A 42 -28.80 0.22 -5.64
N ASP A 43 -29.70 0.77 -6.45
CA ASP A 43 -29.77 0.46 -7.88
C ASP A 43 -28.73 1.23 -8.70
N VAL A 44 -28.27 2.38 -8.20
CA VAL A 44 -27.31 3.24 -8.89
C VAL A 44 -25.92 3.11 -8.24
N PRO A 45 -24.89 2.67 -8.99
CA PRO A 45 -23.51 2.63 -8.52
C PRO A 45 -22.98 4.03 -8.15
N LEU A 46 -22.10 4.08 -7.17
CA LEU A 46 -21.36 5.29 -6.81
C LEU A 46 -20.10 5.42 -7.63
N GLN A 47 -19.81 6.63 -8.11
CA GLN A 47 -18.48 6.96 -8.62
C GLN A 47 -17.57 7.30 -7.44
N VAL A 48 -16.48 6.56 -7.33
CA VAL A 48 -15.48 6.71 -6.27
C VAL A 48 -14.14 6.97 -6.92
N ALA A 49 -13.42 7.97 -6.43
CA ALA A 49 -12.09 8.26 -6.95
C ALA A 49 -11.13 7.10 -6.65
N HIS A 50 -10.16 6.88 -7.52
CA HIS A 50 -9.18 5.80 -7.36
C HIS A 50 -8.50 5.81 -5.98
N TYR A 51 -8.04 6.97 -5.51
CA TYR A 51 -7.42 7.12 -4.19
C TYR A 51 -8.33 6.76 -3.01
N ASP A 52 -9.65 6.85 -3.18
CA ASP A 52 -10.62 6.44 -2.15
C ASP A 52 -10.87 4.93 -2.21
N VAL A 53 -10.81 4.32 -3.40
CA VAL A 53 -10.84 2.86 -3.56
C VAL A 53 -9.62 2.23 -2.90
N ASP A 54 -8.44 2.78 -3.13
CA ASP A 54 -7.19 2.35 -2.50
C ASP A 54 -7.30 2.30 -0.96
N ARG A 55 -7.92 3.32 -0.37
CA ARG A 55 -8.24 3.37 1.07
C ARG A 55 -9.26 2.32 1.52
N ILE A 56 -10.27 2.04 0.70
CA ILE A 56 -11.23 0.97 0.97
C ILE A 56 -10.51 -0.38 0.97
N LEU A 57 -9.68 -0.64 -0.04
CA LEU A 57 -8.96 -1.90 -0.20
C LEU A 57 -7.98 -2.14 0.94
N THR A 58 -7.30 -1.10 1.42
CA THR A 58 -6.36 -1.17 2.56
C THR A 58 -7.03 -1.22 3.93
N THR A 59 -8.35 -1.10 4.02
CA THR A 59 -9.04 -1.12 5.33
C THR A 59 -8.90 -2.48 6.03
N PRO A 60 -8.45 -2.54 7.30
CA PRO A 60 -8.34 -3.79 8.04
C PRO A 60 -9.70 -4.44 8.32
N THR A 61 -9.78 -5.74 8.08
CA THR A 61 -10.89 -6.61 8.51
C THR A 61 -10.52 -7.43 9.74
N GLN A 62 -9.24 -7.78 9.89
CA GLN A 62 -8.70 -8.51 11.04
C GLN A 62 -7.26 -8.03 11.34
N LEU A 63 -6.88 -8.03 12.62
CA LEU A 63 -5.52 -7.75 13.07
C LEU A 63 -4.91 -8.99 13.75
N ILE A 64 -3.63 -9.25 13.46
CA ILE A 64 -2.82 -10.32 14.07
C ILE A 64 -1.58 -9.66 14.68
N PRO A 65 -1.26 -9.87 15.96
CA PRO A 65 -0.05 -9.29 16.56
C PRO A 65 1.21 -9.68 15.79
N ALA A 66 2.12 -8.72 15.57
CA ALA A 66 3.41 -9.01 14.96
C ALA A 66 4.36 -9.62 16.00
N GLN A 67 5.29 -10.45 15.54
CA GLN A 67 6.36 -10.92 16.40
C GLN A 67 7.28 -9.75 16.77
N PRO A 68 7.82 -9.69 18.01
CA PRO A 68 8.85 -8.73 18.36
C PRO A 68 10.02 -8.74 17.37
N ASP A 69 10.67 -7.60 17.21
CA ASP A 69 11.76 -7.40 16.24
C ASP A 69 11.36 -7.54 14.75
N THR A 70 10.08 -7.30 14.45
CA THR A 70 9.59 -7.12 13.07
C THR A 70 9.55 -5.64 12.72
N TYR A 71 10.17 -5.24 11.59
CA TYR A 71 10.24 -3.85 11.17
C TYR A 71 9.89 -3.68 9.71
N LEU A 72 9.02 -2.73 9.41
CA LEU A 72 8.84 -2.22 8.05
C LEU A 72 10.07 -1.41 7.68
N LEU A 73 10.63 -1.67 6.51
CA LEU A 73 11.80 -1.00 5.97
C LEU A 73 11.38 0.05 4.97
N TRP A 74 12.05 1.19 5.05
CA TRP A 74 12.05 2.20 4.00
C TRP A 74 13.50 2.50 3.62
N CYS A 75 13.71 2.85 2.36
CA CYS A 75 15.02 3.21 1.83
C CYS A 75 14.96 4.61 1.24
N TRP A 76 15.97 5.43 1.53
CA TRP A 76 16.16 6.70 0.86
C TRP A 76 17.63 6.92 0.54
N THR A 77 17.88 7.65 -0.54
CA THR A 77 19.22 8.11 -0.91
C THR A 77 19.60 9.30 -0.05
N ALA A 78 20.69 9.19 0.70
CA ALA A 78 21.36 10.28 1.39
C ALA A 78 22.69 10.62 0.69
N GLU A 79 23.33 11.72 1.09
CA GLU A 79 24.62 12.16 0.50
C GLU A 79 25.73 11.08 0.58
N LEU A 80 25.67 10.20 1.58
CA LEU A 80 26.66 9.14 1.82
C LEU A 80 26.23 7.75 1.30
N GLY A 81 25.12 7.66 0.55
CA GLY A 81 24.60 6.39 0.02
C GLY A 81 23.16 6.10 0.47
N ILE A 82 22.74 4.84 0.33
CA ILE A 82 21.42 4.40 0.81
C ILE A 82 21.39 4.33 2.33
N SER A 83 20.36 4.93 2.91
CA SER A 83 20.00 4.74 4.31
C SER A 83 18.73 3.90 4.39
N VAL A 84 18.78 2.85 5.22
CA VAL A 84 17.62 2.00 5.52
C VAL A 84 17.11 2.34 6.90
N GLY A 85 15.87 2.79 6.99
CA GLY A 85 15.22 3.04 8.27
C GLY A 85 14.17 1.99 8.56
N LYS A 86 13.77 1.97 9.83
CA LYS A 86 13.00 0.87 10.41
C LYS A 86 11.84 1.44 11.20
N ASN A 87 10.63 1.02 10.84
CA ASN A 87 9.44 1.26 11.62
C ASN A 87 8.96 -0.02 12.28
N PRO A 88 8.79 -0.06 13.61
CA PRO A 88 8.26 -1.23 14.29
C PRO A 88 6.89 -1.62 13.74
N VAL A 89 6.76 -2.89 13.34
CA VAL A 89 5.46 -3.47 13.00
C VAL A 89 4.81 -3.94 14.30
N ILE A 90 3.64 -3.40 14.60
CA ILE A 90 2.89 -3.75 15.83
C ILE A 90 1.85 -4.85 15.58
N ALA A 91 1.37 -4.97 14.33
CA ALA A 91 0.42 -5.98 13.91
C ALA A 91 0.51 -6.22 12.40
N TRP A 92 -0.17 -7.26 11.94
CA TRP A 92 -0.49 -7.53 10.55
C TRP A 92 -1.99 -7.37 10.34
N ALA A 93 -2.40 -6.65 9.31
CA ALA A 93 -3.80 -6.47 8.93
C ALA A 93 -4.16 -7.38 7.75
N LEU A 94 -5.22 -8.17 7.88
CA LEU A 94 -5.92 -8.74 6.73
C LEU A 94 -6.87 -7.67 6.19
N CYS A 95 -6.59 -7.17 4.99
CA CYS A 95 -7.34 -6.08 4.38
C CYS A 95 -8.54 -6.58 3.56
N VAL A 96 -9.40 -5.66 3.12
CA VAL A 96 -10.63 -5.98 2.34
C VAL A 96 -10.33 -6.73 1.05
N ASP A 97 -9.20 -6.43 0.42
CA ASP A 97 -8.71 -7.10 -0.78
C ASP A 97 -8.12 -8.51 -0.52
N GLY A 98 -8.17 -8.98 0.72
CA GLY A 98 -7.63 -10.28 1.14
C GLY A 98 -6.12 -10.31 1.29
N ARG A 99 -5.41 -9.19 1.12
CA ARG A 99 -3.97 -9.12 1.30
C ARG A 99 -3.59 -8.81 2.74
N MET A 100 -2.46 -9.37 3.17
CA MET A 100 -1.87 -9.10 4.47
C MET A 100 -0.93 -7.89 4.36
N ARG A 101 -1.08 -6.90 5.25
CA ARG A 101 -0.23 -5.70 5.28
C ARG A 101 0.33 -5.43 6.68
N PRO A 102 1.55 -4.89 6.80
CA PRO A 102 2.10 -4.51 8.10
C PRO A 102 1.34 -3.30 8.67
N VAL A 103 1.22 -3.23 9.99
CA VAL A 103 0.66 -2.09 10.72
C VAL A 103 1.75 -1.48 11.58
N THR A 104 1.99 -0.19 11.42
CA THR A 104 2.91 0.60 12.25
C THR A 104 2.12 1.58 13.12
N ALA A 105 2.81 2.44 13.86
CA ALA A 105 2.18 3.54 14.60
C ALA A 105 1.44 4.54 13.68
N GLN A 106 1.78 4.60 12.39
CA GLN A 106 1.13 5.49 11.41
C GLN A 106 -0.12 4.86 10.78
N GLY A 107 -0.36 3.58 11.02
CA GLY A 107 -1.51 2.84 10.51
C GLY A 107 -1.10 1.64 9.65
N VAL A 108 -2.05 1.16 8.85
CA VAL A 108 -1.79 0.11 7.86
C VAL A 108 -0.80 0.66 6.86
N ASN A 109 0.21 -0.13 6.54
CA ASN A 109 1.17 0.18 5.50
C ASN A 109 1.92 1.51 5.74
N ASP A 110 2.17 1.82 7.01
CA ASP A 110 2.75 3.10 7.44
C ASP A 110 1.93 4.35 7.05
N GLY A 111 0.62 4.18 6.85
CA GLY A 111 -0.26 5.25 6.40
C GLY A 111 -0.20 5.50 4.90
N ASP A 112 0.53 4.68 4.14
CA ASP A 112 0.50 4.72 2.69
C ASP A 112 -0.89 4.30 2.18
N THR A 113 -1.39 5.05 1.20
CA THR A 113 -2.67 4.77 0.56
C THR A 113 -2.54 3.79 -0.58
N ASP A 114 -1.38 3.67 -1.22
CA ASP A 114 -1.18 2.78 -2.36
C ASP A 114 -1.21 1.30 -1.90
N PRO A 115 -2.22 0.50 -2.34
CA PRO A 115 -2.36 -0.89 -1.94
C PRO A 115 -1.37 -1.82 -2.63
N ASP A 116 -0.77 -1.40 -3.75
CA ASP A 116 0.09 -2.20 -4.62
C ASP A 116 1.57 -1.89 -4.46
N ARG A 117 1.92 -0.86 -3.68
CA ARG A 117 3.31 -0.55 -3.38
C ARG A 117 4.00 -1.75 -2.73
N ASP A 118 5.23 -2.00 -3.16
CA ASP A 118 6.10 -3.03 -2.57
C ASP A 118 6.66 -2.54 -1.22
N PHE A 119 6.51 -3.37 -0.19
CA PHE A 119 7.04 -3.11 1.14
C PHE A 119 7.93 -4.23 1.58
N TYR A 120 9.09 -3.87 2.12
CA TYR A 120 10.05 -4.83 2.65
C TYR A 120 9.98 -4.83 4.17
N VAL A 121 9.89 -6.02 4.76
CA VAL A 121 9.79 -6.22 6.20
C VAL A 121 10.99 -7.02 6.68
N LEU A 122 11.75 -6.46 7.62
CA LEU A 122 12.76 -7.18 8.37
C LEU A 122 12.08 -8.06 9.41
N MET A 123 12.29 -9.37 9.28
CA MET A 123 11.72 -10.39 10.14
C MET A 123 12.64 -10.63 11.36
N PRO A 124 12.14 -11.27 12.44
CA PRO A 124 12.93 -11.50 13.65
C PRO A 124 14.20 -12.34 13.41
N ASN A 125 14.15 -13.25 12.43
CA ASN A 125 15.29 -14.06 11.98
C ASN A 125 16.34 -13.28 11.16
N LYS A 126 16.19 -11.96 11.01
CA LYS A 126 17.04 -11.04 10.24
C LYS A 126 16.93 -11.13 8.71
N SER A 127 16.06 -11.98 8.19
CA SER A 127 15.71 -11.97 6.75
C SER A 127 14.82 -10.78 6.42
N VAL A 128 14.85 -10.35 5.16
CA VAL A 128 13.97 -9.30 4.64
C VAL A 128 13.01 -9.91 3.62
N GLN A 129 11.73 -9.64 3.77
CA GLN A 129 10.66 -10.18 2.91
C GLN A 129 9.84 -9.06 2.30
N CYS A 130 9.56 -9.15 1.00
CA CYS A 130 8.59 -8.28 0.36
C CYS A 130 7.17 -8.76 0.66
N THR A 131 6.25 -7.84 0.93
CA THR A 131 4.82 -8.16 1.07
C THR A 131 4.17 -8.54 -0.26
N ASN A 132 4.80 -8.19 -1.38
CA ASN A 132 4.40 -8.59 -2.72
C ASN A 132 5.25 -9.78 -3.19
N GLU A 133 4.61 -10.95 -3.35
CA GLU A 133 5.26 -12.18 -3.81
C GLU A 133 5.72 -12.12 -5.28
N HIS A 134 5.21 -11.16 -6.04
CA HIS A 134 5.59 -10.93 -7.44
C HIS A 134 6.67 -9.86 -7.62
N ALA A 135 7.21 -9.30 -6.53
CA ALA A 135 8.35 -8.39 -6.62
C ALA A 135 9.55 -9.10 -7.26
N GLU A 136 10.38 -8.35 -7.98
CA GLU A 136 11.57 -8.90 -8.68
C GLU A 136 12.48 -9.69 -7.72
N ASN A 137 12.62 -9.19 -6.49
CA ASN A 137 13.36 -9.86 -5.42
C ASN A 137 12.48 -9.86 -4.16
N PRO A 138 11.67 -10.91 -3.94
CA PRO A 138 10.73 -10.94 -2.83
C PRO A 138 11.39 -11.30 -1.49
N PHE A 139 12.67 -11.69 -1.50
CA PHE A 139 13.38 -12.20 -0.33
C PHE A 139 14.87 -11.86 -0.34
N TYR A 140 15.41 -11.56 0.84
CA TYR A 140 16.84 -11.41 1.11
C TYR A 140 17.18 -12.12 2.42
N ASP A 141 18.34 -12.77 2.49
CA ASP A 141 18.77 -13.49 3.70
C ASP A 141 19.14 -12.51 4.82
N THR A 142 19.61 -11.31 4.45
CA THR A 142 20.04 -10.28 5.40
C THR A 142 19.59 -8.86 5.01
N LEU A 143 19.59 -7.96 6.00
CA LEU A 143 19.38 -6.53 5.79
C LEU A 143 20.46 -5.89 4.90
N ASP A 144 21.69 -6.37 4.98
CA ASP A 144 22.81 -5.81 4.23
C ASP A 144 22.70 -6.15 2.73
N GLU A 145 22.25 -7.37 2.40
CA GLU A 145 21.93 -7.76 1.02
C GLU A 145 20.82 -6.89 0.43
N TYR A 146 19.75 -6.68 1.20
CA TYR A 146 18.67 -5.77 0.82
C TYR A 146 19.20 -4.35 0.57
N ALA A 147 19.98 -3.79 1.49
CA ALA A 147 20.56 -2.45 1.37
C ALA A 147 21.47 -2.32 0.13
N ALA A 148 22.29 -3.34 -0.15
CA ALA A 148 23.16 -3.37 -1.32
C ALA A 148 22.34 -3.41 -2.62
N SER A 149 21.24 -4.17 -2.66
CA SER A 149 20.32 -4.21 -3.79
C SER A 149 19.69 -2.85 -4.06
N GLU A 150 19.21 -2.16 -3.01
CA GLU A 150 18.64 -0.82 -3.14
C GLU A 150 19.66 0.23 -3.56
N SER A 151 20.93 0.11 -3.11
CA SER A 151 22.02 0.97 -3.56
C SER A 151 22.29 0.82 -5.05
N LYS A 152 22.36 -0.42 -5.53
CA LYS A 152 22.54 -0.70 -6.96
C LYS A 152 21.40 -0.11 -7.80
N LYS A 153 20.14 -0.31 -7.38
CA LYS A 153 18.97 0.27 -8.06
C LYS A 153 19.00 1.80 -8.08
N ALA A 154 19.56 2.44 -7.06
CA ALA A 154 19.70 3.90 -7.02
C ALA A 154 20.79 4.41 -7.98
N ASP A 155 21.91 3.69 -8.08
CA ASP A 155 22.98 4.04 -9.02
C ASP A 155 22.56 3.80 -10.48
N ASP A 156 21.84 2.70 -10.76
CA ASP A 156 21.30 2.40 -12.09
C ASP A 156 20.31 3.49 -12.55
N ARG A 157 19.49 4.02 -11.64
CA ARG A 157 18.59 5.16 -11.91
C ARG A 157 19.35 6.43 -12.27
N LYS A 158 20.40 6.78 -11.52
CA LYS A 158 21.24 7.96 -11.82
C LYS A 158 21.93 7.86 -13.18
N ASN A 159 22.31 6.65 -13.59
CA ASN A 159 23.00 6.42 -14.86
C ASN A 159 22.04 6.29 -16.06
N GLY A 160 20.79 5.88 -15.82
CA GLY A 160 19.75 5.76 -16.85
C GLY A 160 19.07 7.07 -17.25
N ASP A 161 19.14 8.10 -16.41
CA ASP A 161 18.60 9.44 -16.70
C ASP A 161 19.57 10.32 -17.53
N VAL A 162 20.64 9.73 -18.08
CA VAL A 162 21.61 10.39 -18.97
C VAL A 162 21.37 9.93 -20.43
N GLU A 163 20.23 10.29 -21.00
CA GLU A 163 20.00 10.33 -22.46
C GLU A 163 19.33 11.65 -22.89
#